data_AF-A0A3M1YKY1-F1
#
_entry.id   AF-A0A3M1YKY1-F1
#
_cell.length_a   1.000
_cell.length_b   1.000
_cell.length_c   1.000
_cell.angle_alpha   90.00
_cell.angle_beta   90.00
_cell.angle_gamma   90.00
#
_symmetry.space_group_name_H-M   'P 1'
#
loop_
_entity.id
_entity.type
_entity.pdbx_description
1 polymer ?
#
loop_
_entity_poly.entity_id
_entity_poly.type
_entity_poly.pdbx_seq_one_letter_code
_entity_poly.pdbx_strand_id
1 'polypeptide(L)'
;MFQDITTGPGSLSYTSHTMEILIMLLVAFLLGLWLGYMLWHKYRQMYLDLQAENNRMHAKLTDLEKDFASLKYQHDELEKDNKAHRNKIRSLDADVAIWKGKYERLLAEMENGGGGHTANTLVGGAVTPDDLKKIEGIGPKIAELLNNAGIHSWAQLAKCPVEDLKKILQDAGPRYQMHDPTTWPKQAALAAAGKWDELKELQDYLDGGKPPA
;
A
#
# COMPACT_ATOMS: atom_id res chain seq x y z
N MET A 1 -64.77 99.79 25.86
CA MET A 1 -63.75 99.71 26.93
C MET A 1 -64.44 98.91 28.02
N PHE A 2 -64.25 97.60 28.15
CA PHE A 2 -63.02 96.89 28.49
C PHE A 2 -62.96 95.53 27.77
N GLN A 3 -61.77 95.15 27.31
CA GLN A 3 -61.50 93.82 26.75
C GLN A 3 -61.20 92.86 27.91
N ASP A 4 -61.87 91.71 27.93
CA ASP A 4 -61.50 90.58 28.78
C ASP A 4 -60.15 90.02 28.30
N ILE A 5 -59.12 90.20 29.13
CA ILE A 5 -57.72 89.80 28.89
C ILE A 5 -57.36 88.48 29.58
N THR A 6 -58.32 87.57 29.73
CA THR A 6 -58.14 86.30 30.47
C THR A 6 -58.32 85.05 29.60
N THR A 7 -57.99 85.13 28.31
CA THR A 7 -57.66 83.94 27.51
C THR A 7 -56.15 83.81 27.44
N GLY A 8 -55.57 83.05 28.37
CA GLY A 8 -54.17 82.64 28.29
C GLY A 8 -53.91 81.83 27.01
N PRO A 9 -52.72 81.92 26.40
CA PRO A 9 -52.47 81.33 25.10
C PRO A 9 -52.45 79.80 25.19
N GLY A 10 -53.35 79.16 24.44
CA GLY A 10 -53.18 77.81 23.88
C GLY A 10 -52.88 76.67 24.86
N SER A 11 -53.89 76.17 25.57
CA SER A 11 -53.80 74.91 26.35
C SER A 11 -54.03 73.64 25.52
N LEU A 12 -53.82 73.66 24.21
CA LEU A 12 -54.07 72.52 23.32
C LEU A 12 -52.97 72.43 22.23
N SER A 13 -51.75 72.01 22.58
CA SER A 13 -50.81 71.42 21.58
C SER A 13 -49.50 70.88 22.15
N TYR A 14 -49.02 71.35 23.31
CA TYR A 14 -47.69 70.94 23.82
C TYR A 14 -47.60 69.44 24.14
N THR A 15 -48.64 68.87 24.75
CA THR A 15 -48.68 67.44 25.09
C THR A 15 -48.62 66.55 23.84
N SER A 16 -49.24 66.97 22.74
CA SER A 16 -49.20 66.23 21.47
C SER A 16 -47.81 66.21 20.87
N HIS A 17 -47.12 67.36 20.81
CA HIS A 17 -45.77 67.44 20.27
C HIS A 17 -44.73 66.74 21.16
N THR A 18 -44.91 66.75 22.49
CA THR A 18 -44.02 66.00 23.40
C THR A 18 -44.14 64.48 23.19
N MET A 19 -45.34 63.96 22.97
CA MET A 19 -45.55 62.54 22.70
C MET A 19 -44.97 62.13 21.34
N GLU A 20 -45.09 62.99 20.33
CA GLU A 20 -44.53 62.76 19.00
C GLU A 20 -42.98 62.70 19.02
N ILE A 21 -42.32 63.60 19.75
CA ILE A 21 -40.86 63.59 19.92
C ILE A 21 -40.41 62.31 20.65
N LEU A 22 -41.14 61.89 21.69
CA LEU A 22 -40.85 60.63 22.41
C LEU A 22 -40.98 59.41 21.49
N ILE A 23 -41.99 59.37 20.62
CA ILE A 23 -42.17 58.30 19.64
C ILE A 23 -41.01 58.27 18.63
N MET A 24 -40.58 59.42 18.10
CA MET A 24 -39.44 59.48 17.18
C MET A 24 -38.13 59.02 17.83
N LEU A 25 -37.89 59.40 19.08
CA LEU A 25 -36.72 58.93 19.84
C LEU A 25 -36.79 57.42 20.10
N LEU A 26 -37.97 56.90 20.44
CA LEU A 26 -38.19 55.47 20.61
C LEU A 26 -37.93 54.71 19.31
N VAL A 27 -38.43 55.19 18.18
CA VAL A 27 -38.21 54.58 16.86
C VAL A 27 -36.73 54.63 16.48
N ALA A 28 -36.05 55.76 16.68
CA ALA A 28 -34.61 55.86 16.42
C ALA A 28 -33.79 54.91 17.29
N PHE A 29 -34.16 54.75 18.58
CA PHE A 29 -33.54 53.80 19.50
C PHE A 29 -33.76 52.35 19.05
N LEU A 30 -34.98 51.98 18.68
CA LEU A 30 -35.31 50.65 18.18
C LEU A 30 -34.60 50.33 16.86
N LEU A 31 -34.50 51.30 15.95
CA LEU A 31 -33.72 51.16 14.70
C LEU A 31 -32.24 50.94 15.00
N GLY A 32 -31.67 51.65 15.98
CA GLY A 32 -30.29 51.44 16.41
C GLY A 32 -30.04 50.04 16.96
N LEU A 33 -30.93 49.55 17.83
CA LEU A 33 -30.85 48.19 18.37
C LEU A 33 -31.02 47.13 17.28
N TRP A 34 -31.98 47.33 16.36
CA TRP A 34 -32.21 46.43 15.25
C TRP A 34 -31.01 46.34 14.31
N LEU A 35 -30.44 47.50 13.93
CA LEU A 35 -29.25 47.56 13.07
C LEU A 35 -28.03 46.93 13.78
N GLY A 36 -27.86 47.20 15.07
CA GLY A 36 -26.80 46.61 15.89
C GLY A 36 -26.90 45.09 15.97
N TYR A 37 -28.11 44.56 16.21
CA TYR A 37 -28.36 43.12 16.22
C TYR A 37 -28.08 42.48 14.86
N MET A 38 -28.53 43.11 13.76
CA MET A 38 -28.32 42.63 12.40
C MET A 38 -26.82 42.60 12.04
N LEU A 39 -26.10 43.68 12.34
CA LEU A 39 -24.66 43.78 12.11
C LEU A 39 -23.92 42.74 12.94
N TRP A 40 -24.20 42.66 14.24
CA TRP A 40 -23.58 41.68 15.14
C TRP A 40 -23.79 40.25 14.65
N HIS A 41 -25.00 39.89 14.23
CA HIS A 41 -25.27 38.56 13.67
C HIS A 41 -24.43 38.29 12.42
N LYS A 42 -24.40 39.23 11.46
CA LYS A 42 -23.60 39.07 10.23
C LYS A 42 -22.10 38.96 10.51
N TYR A 43 -21.56 39.86 11.32
CA TYR A 43 -20.15 39.84 11.70
C TYR A 43 -19.82 38.54 12.43
N ARG A 44 -20.66 38.12 13.38
CA ARG A 44 -20.47 36.86 14.11
C ARG A 44 -20.41 35.65 13.18
N GLN A 45 -21.30 35.54 12.20
CA GLN A 45 -21.25 34.44 11.22
C GLN A 45 -19.95 34.48 10.41
N MET A 46 -19.55 35.65 9.90
CA MET A 46 -18.31 35.79 9.15
C MET A 46 -17.06 35.45 9.97
N TYR A 47 -17.01 35.84 11.25
CA TYR A 47 -15.90 35.46 12.14
C TYR A 47 -15.83 33.94 12.35
N LEU A 48 -16.98 33.28 12.51
CA LEU A 48 -17.05 31.83 12.67
C LEU A 48 -16.63 31.10 11.40
N ASP A 49 -17.11 31.54 10.23
CA ASP A 49 -16.76 30.97 8.93
C ASP A 49 -15.26 31.14 8.65
N LEU A 50 -14.71 32.34 8.88
CA LEU A 50 -13.30 32.63 8.68
C LEU A 50 -12.42 31.81 9.62
N GLN A 51 -12.84 31.65 10.89
CA GLN A 51 -12.13 30.79 11.85
C GLN A 51 -12.21 29.31 11.45
N ALA A 52 -13.37 28.85 10.98
CA ALA A 52 -13.55 27.49 10.50
C ALA A 52 -12.69 27.21 9.25
N GLU A 53 -12.61 28.15 8.31
CA GLU A 53 -11.73 28.05 7.15
C GLU A 53 -10.27 28.02 7.55
N ASN A 54 -9.84 28.90 8.46
CA ASN A 54 -8.47 28.93 8.95
C ASN A 54 -8.08 27.60 9.64
N ASN A 55 -8.96 27.07 10.49
CA ASN A 55 -8.76 25.76 11.11
C ASN A 55 -8.69 24.63 10.07
N ARG A 56 -9.53 24.68 9.02
CA ARG A 56 -9.47 23.71 7.91
C ARG A 56 -8.17 23.81 7.14
N MET A 57 -7.66 25.00 6.90
CA MET A 57 -6.38 25.19 6.21
C MET A 57 -5.21 24.67 7.06
N HIS A 58 -5.22 24.92 8.36
CA HIS A 58 -4.25 24.33 9.27
C HIS A 58 -4.30 22.79 9.27
N ALA A 59 -5.50 22.19 9.30
CA ALA A 59 -5.64 20.74 9.22
C ALA A 59 -5.09 20.18 7.91
N LYS A 60 -5.41 20.81 6.77
CA LYS A 60 -4.85 20.43 5.46
C LYS A 60 -3.33 20.53 5.43
N LEU A 61 -2.75 21.57 6.02
CA LEU A 61 -1.30 21.74 6.09
C LEU A 61 -0.67 20.59 6.88
N THR A 62 -1.22 20.26 8.04
CA THR A 62 -0.74 19.16 8.88
C THR A 62 -0.84 17.80 8.17
N ASP A 63 -1.93 17.54 7.46
CA ASP A 63 -2.07 16.28 6.72
C ASP A 63 -1.11 16.22 5.53
N LEU A 64 -0.91 17.33 4.80
CA LEU A 64 0.05 17.40 3.72
C LEU A 64 1.50 17.25 4.21
N GLU A 65 1.83 17.77 5.39
CA GLU A 65 3.13 17.56 6.06
C GLU A 65 3.35 16.08 6.41
N LYS A 66 2.32 15.37 6.87
CA LYS A 66 2.40 13.91 7.12
C LYS A 66 2.56 13.14 5.82
N ASP A 67 1.79 13.48 4.79
CA ASP A 67 1.89 12.85 3.48
C ASP A 67 3.30 13.03 2.92
N PHE A 68 3.86 14.23 3.01
CA PHE A 68 5.23 14.51 2.60
C PHE A 68 6.27 13.70 3.39
N ALA A 69 6.11 13.58 4.71
CA ALA A 69 6.99 12.77 5.55
C ALA A 69 6.92 11.28 5.17
N SER A 70 5.71 10.77 4.91
CA SER A 70 5.51 9.39 4.49
C SER A 70 6.10 9.11 3.11
N LEU A 71 5.90 10.03 2.16
CA LEU A 71 6.43 9.92 0.81
C LEU A 71 7.95 9.98 0.79
N LYS A 72 8.54 10.83 1.64
CA LYS A 72 10.00 10.88 1.84
C LYS A 72 10.54 9.55 2.38
N TYR A 73 9.87 8.95 3.35
CA TYR A 73 10.25 7.64 3.88
C TYR A 73 10.19 6.56 2.79
N GLN A 74 9.12 6.52 2.01
CA GLN A 74 8.98 5.59 0.89
C GLN A 74 10.07 5.77 -0.17
N HIS A 75 10.43 7.01 -0.48
CA HIS A 75 11.52 7.31 -1.40
C HIS A 75 12.86 6.76 -0.88
N ASP A 76 13.19 7.02 0.38
CA ASP A 76 14.43 6.53 1.00
C ASP A 76 14.49 5.00 1.06
N GLU A 77 13.35 4.34 1.26
CA GLU A 77 13.22 2.87 1.23
C GLU A 77 13.43 2.32 -0.18
N LEU A 78 12.75 2.87 -1.18
CA LEU A 78 12.92 2.49 -2.59
C LEU A 78 14.35 2.74 -3.08
N GLU A 79 15.03 3.78 -2.62
CA GLU A 79 16.42 4.05 -2.98
C GLU A 79 17.36 2.96 -2.42
N LYS A 80 17.14 2.51 -1.19
CA LYS A 80 17.90 1.41 -0.59
C LYS A 80 17.68 0.11 -1.35
N ASP A 81 16.44 -0.21 -1.69
CA ASP A 81 16.09 -1.42 -2.44
C ASP A 81 16.69 -1.38 -3.84
N ASN A 82 16.59 -0.24 -4.54
CA ASN A 82 17.24 -0.06 -5.84
C ASN A 82 18.76 -0.25 -5.75
N LYS A 83 19.40 0.27 -4.71
CA LYS A 83 20.84 0.06 -4.47
C LYS A 83 21.15 -1.41 -4.21
N ALA A 84 20.34 -2.11 -3.44
CA ALA A 84 20.49 -3.54 -3.18
C ALA A 84 20.33 -4.37 -4.48
N HIS A 85 19.32 -4.06 -5.29
CA HIS A 85 19.13 -4.68 -6.60
C HIS A 85 20.29 -4.41 -7.56
N ARG A 86 20.80 -3.17 -7.61
CA ARG A 86 22.01 -2.84 -8.39
C ARG A 86 23.21 -3.65 -7.95
N ASN A 87 23.42 -3.83 -6.64
CA ASN A 87 24.49 -4.66 -6.13
C ASN A 87 24.33 -6.12 -6.53
N LYS A 88 23.09 -6.65 -6.50
CA LYS A 88 22.79 -8.01 -6.95
C LYS A 88 23.00 -8.21 -8.45
N ILE A 89 22.60 -7.24 -9.27
CA ILE A 89 22.89 -7.25 -10.72
C ILE A 89 24.39 -7.30 -10.93
N ARG A 90 25.16 -6.45 -10.23
CA ARG A 90 26.62 -6.44 -10.32
C ARG A 90 27.26 -7.76 -9.92
N SER A 91 26.77 -8.43 -8.87
CA SER A 91 27.31 -9.73 -8.47
C SER A 91 26.97 -10.81 -9.50
N LEU A 92 25.75 -10.81 -10.03
CA LEU A 92 25.34 -11.76 -11.07
C LEU A 92 26.13 -11.55 -12.37
N ASP A 93 26.38 -10.30 -12.77
CA ASP A 93 27.22 -9.99 -13.93
C ASP A 93 28.65 -10.50 -13.74
N ALA A 94 29.20 -10.38 -12.53
CA ALA A 94 30.51 -10.93 -12.19
C ALA A 94 30.53 -12.47 -12.26
N ASP A 95 29.49 -13.13 -11.73
CA ASP A 95 29.35 -14.58 -11.81
C ASP A 95 29.25 -15.05 -13.27
N VAL A 96 28.44 -14.38 -14.09
CA VAL A 96 28.32 -14.65 -15.53
C VAL A 96 29.66 -14.51 -16.23
N ALA A 97 30.44 -13.47 -15.92
CA ALA A 97 31.78 -13.30 -16.49
C ALA A 97 32.74 -14.43 -16.09
N ILE A 98 32.69 -14.89 -14.83
CA ILE A 98 33.49 -16.03 -14.35
C ILE A 98 33.09 -17.32 -15.08
N TRP A 99 31.79 -17.58 -15.21
CA TRP A 99 31.28 -18.77 -15.91
C TRP A 99 31.63 -18.74 -17.39
N LYS A 100 31.52 -17.58 -18.05
CA LYS A 100 31.92 -17.40 -19.43
C LYS A 100 33.43 -17.67 -19.61
N GLY A 101 34.27 -17.15 -18.72
CA GLY A 101 35.70 -17.44 -18.74
C GLY A 101 36.04 -18.92 -18.51
N LYS A 102 35.32 -19.60 -17.60
CA LYS A 102 35.45 -21.06 -17.41
C LYS A 102 35.04 -21.83 -18.66
N TYR A 103 33.94 -21.43 -19.30
CA TYR A 103 33.45 -22.04 -20.53
C TYR A 103 34.45 -21.88 -21.68
N GLU A 104 35.00 -20.67 -21.87
CA GLU A 104 36.03 -20.39 -22.88
C GLU A 104 37.32 -21.21 -22.65
N ARG A 105 37.74 -21.39 -21.39
CA ARG A 105 38.89 -22.25 -21.05
C ARG A 105 38.63 -23.72 -21.37
N LEU A 106 37.45 -24.23 -21.00
CA LEU A 106 37.07 -25.61 -21.30
C LEU A 106 36.98 -25.86 -22.81
N LEU A 107 36.44 -24.90 -23.58
CA LEU A 107 36.45 -24.97 -25.04
C LEU A 107 37.87 -25.05 -25.60
N ALA A 108 38.79 -24.20 -25.11
CA ALA A 108 40.19 -24.22 -25.54
C ALA A 108 40.91 -25.52 -25.15
N GLU A 109 40.59 -26.11 -24.00
CA GLU A 109 41.09 -27.43 -23.57
C GLU A 109 40.57 -28.57 -24.46
N MET A 110 39.30 -28.51 -24.89
CA MET A 110 38.72 -29.46 -25.84
C MET A 110 39.32 -29.33 -27.25
N GLU A 111 39.66 -28.10 -27.69
CA GLU A 111 40.23 -27.82 -29.01
C GLU A 111 41.72 -28.23 -29.11
N ASN A 112 42.50 -28.09 -28.02
CA ASN A 112 43.94 -28.41 -28.00
C ASN A 112 44.29 -29.89 -27.75
N GLY A 113 43.32 -30.80 -27.72
CA GLY A 113 43.55 -32.25 -27.71
C GLY A 113 44.42 -32.75 -26.54
N GLY A 114 43.86 -32.82 -25.34
CA GLY A 114 44.53 -33.36 -24.15
C GLY A 114 43.78 -34.52 -23.52
N GLY A 115 44.25 -35.75 -23.76
CA GLY A 115 43.69 -36.97 -23.20
C GLY A 115 43.95 -37.18 -21.70
N GLY A 116 43.03 -37.90 -21.08
CA GLY A 116 43.16 -38.59 -19.79
C GLY A 116 43.14 -37.68 -18.56
N HIS A 117 42.04 -37.71 -17.79
CA HIS A 117 41.93 -38.48 -16.54
C HIS A 117 40.47 -38.43 -16.03
N THR A 118 39.92 -39.63 -15.83
CA THR A 118 38.80 -39.99 -14.95
C THR A 118 37.54 -39.12 -14.97
N ALA A 119 36.53 -39.68 -15.61
CA ALA A 119 35.11 -39.47 -15.35
C ALA A 119 34.78 -39.41 -13.85
N ASN A 120 34.67 -38.21 -13.29
CA ASN A 120 33.69 -37.88 -12.24
C ASN A 120 33.48 -36.37 -12.12
N THR A 121 33.23 -35.68 -13.24
CA THR A 121 32.76 -34.29 -13.19
C THR A 121 31.27 -34.32 -13.42
N LEU A 122 30.57 -34.48 -12.31
CA LEU A 122 29.14 -34.28 -12.16
C LEU A 122 28.74 -33.02 -12.94
N VAL A 123 27.87 -33.21 -13.93
CA VAL A 123 27.15 -32.16 -14.65
C VAL A 123 26.22 -31.49 -13.64
N GLY A 124 26.80 -30.67 -12.77
CA GLY A 124 26.11 -29.77 -11.86
C GLY A 124 26.15 -28.38 -12.48
N GLY A 125 25.36 -28.17 -13.54
CA GLY A 125 25.01 -26.81 -13.93
C GLY A 125 24.41 -26.14 -12.70
N ALA A 126 24.93 -24.99 -12.30
CA ALA A 126 24.37 -24.20 -11.21
C ALA A 126 22.99 -23.71 -11.64
N VAL A 127 21.98 -24.56 -11.48
CA VAL A 127 20.56 -24.22 -11.56
C VAL A 127 20.34 -23.25 -10.42
N THR A 128 20.07 -21.98 -10.74
CA THR A 128 19.52 -21.07 -9.74
C THR A 128 18.22 -21.72 -9.27
N PRO A 129 18.06 -22.04 -7.98
CA PRO A 129 16.88 -22.76 -7.52
C PRO A 129 15.62 -21.95 -7.83
N ASP A 130 14.61 -22.60 -8.41
CA ASP A 130 13.30 -21.98 -8.64
C ASP A 130 12.63 -21.69 -7.30
N ASP A 131 11.80 -20.65 -7.27
CA ASP A 131 11.00 -20.37 -6.08
C ASP A 131 9.82 -21.36 -5.97
N LEU A 132 10.05 -22.47 -5.27
CA LEU A 132 9.02 -23.48 -5.03
C LEU A 132 7.82 -22.96 -4.23
N LYS A 133 7.95 -21.81 -3.54
CA LYS A 133 6.84 -21.18 -2.80
C LYS A 133 5.73 -20.64 -3.71
N LYS A 134 5.96 -20.62 -5.03
CA LYS A 134 4.93 -20.31 -6.04
C LYS A 134 3.86 -21.40 -6.19
N ILE A 135 4.15 -22.60 -5.67
CA ILE A 135 3.22 -23.71 -5.64
C ILE A 135 2.40 -23.64 -4.35
N GLU A 136 1.08 -23.67 -4.50
CA GLU A 136 0.15 -23.60 -3.39
C GLU A 136 0.30 -24.84 -2.49
N GLY A 137 0.39 -24.61 -1.18
CA GLY A 137 0.68 -25.64 -0.18
C GLY A 137 2.17 -25.77 0.15
N ILE A 138 3.09 -25.16 -0.61
CA ILE A 138 4.53 -25.13 -0.31
C ILE A 138 4.89 -23.84 0.42
N GLY A 139 4.94 -23.90 1.76
CA GLY A 139 5.46 -22.82 2.59
C GLY A 139 7.01 -22.76 2.63
N PRO A 140 7.61 -21.70 3.21
CA PRO A 140 9.07 -21.53 3.28
C PRO A 140 9.82 -22.75 3.84
N LYS A 141 9.24 -23.43 4.83
CA LYS A 141 9.85 -24.62 5.46
C LYS A 141 9.76 -25.89 4.62
N ILE A 142 8.68 -26.04 3.86
CA ILE A 142 8.55 -27.15 2.91
C ILE A 142 9.48 -26.92 1.72
N ALA A 143 9.59 -25.68 1.23
CA ALA A 143 10.56 -25.35 0.18
C ALA A 143 11.99 -25.64 0.63
N GLU A 144 12.36 -25.28 1.86
CA GLU A 144 13.67 -25.62 2.45
C GLU A 144 13.88 -27.15 2.51
N LEU A 145 12.86 -27.90 2.95
CA LEU A 145 12.91 -29.36 3.02
C LEU A 145 13.09 -30.01 1.64
N LEU A 146 12.33 -29.57 0.64
CA LEU A 146 12.41 -30.08 -0.73
C LEU A 146 13.76 -29.77 -1.36
N ASN A 147 14.30 -28.57 -1.12
CA ASN A 147 15.66 -28.21 -1.51
C ASN A 147 16.69 -29.13 -0.85
N ASN A 148 16.56 -29.40 0.46
CA ASN A 148 17.46 -30.33 1.15
C ASN A 148 17.34 -31.77 0.61
N ALA A 149 16.18 -32.15 0.06
CA ALA A 149 15.95 -33.42 -0.63
C ALA A 149 16.42 -33.42 -2.11
N GLY A 150 17.06 -32.34 -2.58
CA GLY A 150 17.62 -32.23 -3.94
C GLY A 150 16.61 -31.76 -5.00
N ILE A 151 15.43 -31.29 -4.60
CA ILE A 151 14.42 -30.72 -5.49
C ILE A 151 14.57 -29.20 -5.46
N HIS A 152 15.24 -28.66 -6.47
CA HIS A 152 15.60 -27.25 -6.59
C HIS A 152 14.85 -26.52 -7.71
N SER A 153 14.14 -27.22 -8.59
CA SER A 153 13.41 -26.61 -9.71
C SER A 153 11.96 -27.08 -9.82
N TRP A 154 11.11 -26.27 -10.45
CA TRP A 154 9.74 -26.67 -10.78
C TRP A 154 9.74 -27.91 -11.70
N ALA A 155 10.72 -28.03 -12.60
CA ALA A 155 10.87 -29.19 -13.47
C ALA A 155 11.22 -30.48 -12.69
N GLN A 156 12.02 -30.38 -11.63
CA GLN A 156 12.32 -31.50 -10.74
C GLN A 156 11.09 -31.88 -9.90
N LEU A 157 10.41 -30.88 -9.34
CA LEU A 157 9.20 -31.09 -8.54
C LEU A 157 8.07 -31.72 -9.38
N ALA A 158 7.91 -31.29 -10.64
CA ALA A 158 6.92 -31.84 -11.57
C ALA A 158 7.15 -33.31 -11.93
N LYS A 159 8.41 -33.76 -11.90
CA LYS A 159 8.80 -35.15 -12.18
C LYS A 159 8.84 -36.01 -10.92
N CYS A 160 8.75 -35.40 -9.74
CA CYS A 160 8.78 -36.11 -8.47
C CYS A 160 7.43 -36.81 -8.24
N PRO A 161 7.41 -38.13 -7.98
CA PRO A 161 6.17 -38.83 -7.69
C PRO A 161 5.63 -38.39 -6.33
N VAL A 162 4.31 -38.29 -6.23
CA VAL A 162 3.61 -37.85 -5.00
C VAL A 162 4.01 -38.70 -3.78
N GLU A 163 4.27 -39.99 -3.97
CA GLU A 163 4.67 -40.89 -2.89
C GLU A 163 6.05 -40.55 -2.30
N ASP A 164 6.98 -40.07 -3.12
CA ASP A 164 8.30 -39.66 -2.61
C ASP A 164 8.21 -38.29 -1.91
N LEU A 165 7.35 -37.39 -2.40
CA LEU A 165 7.03 -36.15 -1.69
C LEU A 165 6.41 -36.43 -0.30
N LYS A 166 5.49 -37.40 -0.21
CA LYS A 166 4.92 -37.82 1.08
C LYS A 166 5.99 -38.38 2.02
N LYS A 167 6.91 -39.21 1.53
CA LYS A 167 8.03 -39.73 2.34
C LYS A 167 8.92 -38.61 2.87
N ILE A 168 9.29 -37.65 2.00
CA ILE A 168 10.11 -36.49 2.41
C ILE A 168 9.42 -35.71 3.54
N LEU A 169 8.10 -35.49 3.44
CA LEU A 169 7.33 -34.82 4.49
C LEU A 169 7.23 -35.66 5.78
N GLN A 170 7.08 -36.98 5.67
CA GLN A 170 7.03 -37.88 6.83
C GLN A 170 8.37 -37.92 7.58
N ASP A 171 9.48 -38.01 6.86
CA ASP A 171 10.85 -38.04 7.40
C ASP A 171 11.22 -36.72 8.09
N ALA A 172 10.64 -35.61 7.63
CA ALA A 172 10.82 -34.29 8.24
C ALA A 172 10.08 -34.11 9.59
N GLY A 173 9.15 -35.01 9.90
CA GLY A 173 8.48 -35.12 11.20
C GLY A 173 6.98 -34.82 11.19
N PRO A 174 6.28 -35.05 12.33
CA PRO A 174 4.82 -35.04 12.42
C PRO A 174 4.16 -33.73 12.00
N ARG A 175 4.87 -32.60 12.14
CA ARG A 175 4.35 -31.27 11.80
C ARG A 175 4.07 -31.09 10.32
N TYR A 176 4.69 -31.87 9.44
CA TYR A 176 4.52 -31.75 7.99
C TYR A 176 3.50 -32.73 7.41
N GLN A 177 3.03 -33.71 8.19
CA GLN A 177 2.10 -34.76 7.75
C GLN A 177 0.69 -34.24 7.43
N MET A 178 0.33 -33.04 7.90
CA MET A 178 -0.95 -32.41 7.58
C MET A 178 -1.01 -31.82 6.17
N HIS A 179 0.16 -31.61 5.52
CA HIS A 179 0.25 -31.10 4.16
C HIS A 179 0.04 -32.23 3.15
N ASP A 180 -0.67 -31.93 2.06
CA ASP A 180 -0.95 -32.88 0.99
C ASP A 180 -0.18 -32.48 -0.28
N PRO A 181 0.82 -33.28 -0.71
CA PRO A 181 1.61 -32.99 -1.89
C PRO A 181 0.93 -33.39 -3.22
N THR A 182 -0.30 -33.91 -3.19
CA THR A 182 -0.97 -34.51 -4.36
C THR A 182 -1.04 -33.56 -5.57
N THR A 183 -1.20 -32.26 -5.34
CA THR A 183 -1.32 -31.27 -6.43
C THR A 183 0.00 -30.60 -6.81
N TRP A 184 1.06 -30.77 -6.00
CA TRP A 184 2.32 -30.05 -6.19
C TRP A 184 3.00 -30.38 -7.52
N PRO A 185 3.11 -31.64 -7.97
CA PRO A 185 3.73 -31.95 -9.26
C PRO A 185 2.99 -31.31 -10.45
N LYS A 186 1.64 -31.28 -10.40
CA LYS A 186 0.83 -30.69 -11.47
C LYS A 186 0.99 -29.18 -11.53
N GLN A 187 0.94 -28.50 -10.39
CA GLN A 187 1.20 -27.06 -10.31
C GLN A 187 2.64 -26.74 -10.76
N ALA A 188 3.63 -27.55 -10.35
CA ALA A 188 5.01 -27.38 -10.74
C ALA A 188 5.24 -27.58 -12.25
N ALA A 189 4.50 -28.48 -12.89
CA ALA A 189 4.54 -28.64 -14.34
C ALA A 189 4.08 -27.39 -15.08
N LEU A 190 3.02 -26.73 -14.59
CA LEU A 190 2.53 -25.46 -15.16
C LEU A 190 3.54 -24.32 -14.94
N ALA A 191 4.12 -24.23 -13.75
CA ALA A 191 5.15 -23.25 -13.43
C ALA A 191 6.42 -23.45 -14.28
N ALA A 192 6.88 -24.69 -14.45
CA ALA A 192 8.02 -25.04 -15.30
C ALA A 192 7.78 -24.73 -16.79
N ALA A 193 6.52 -24.79 -17.23
CA ALA A 193 6.11 -24.43 -18.58
C ALA A 193 5.85 -22.92 -18.76
N GLY A 194 5.94 -22.10 -17.70
CA GLY A 194 5.63 -20.67 -17.73
C GLY A 194 4.15 -20.35 -17.93
N LYS A 195 3.24 -21.31 -17.70
CA LYS A 195 1.79 -21.18 -17.87
C LYS A 195 1.15 -20.60 -16.62
N TRP A 196 1.46 -19.34 -16.33
CA TRP A 196 1.05 -18.67 -15.09
C TRP A 196 -0.46 -18.48 -14.97
N ASP A 197 -1.15 -18.23 -16.08
CA ASP A 197 -2.61 -18.07 -16.08
C ASP A 197 -3.31 -19.40 -15.77
N GLU A 198 -2.91 -20.50 -16.42
CA GLU A 198 -3.43 -21.86 -16.14
C GLU A 198 -3.09 -22.30 -14.71
N LEU A 199 -1.92 -21.92 -14.18
CA LEU A 199 -1.54 -22.18 -12.80
C LEU A 199 -2.47 -21.45 -11.83
N LYS A 200 -2.78 -20.18 -12.11
CA LYS A 200 -3.67 -19.39 -11.28
C LYS A 200 -5.09 -19.94 -11.29
N GLU A 201 -5.64 -20.30 -12.45
CA GLU A 201 -6.95 -20.95 -12.54
C GLU A 201 -6.99 -22.27 -11.76
N LEU A 202 -5.92 -23.05 -11.82
CA LEU A 202 -5.80 -24.27 -11.02
C LEU A 202 -5.79 -23.94 -9.52
N GLN A 203 -5.03 -22.93 -9.08
CA GLN A 203 -4.97 -22.51 -7.68
C GLN A 203 -6.32 -21.94 -7.18
N ASP A 204 -7.03 -21.17 -8.00
CA ASP A 204 -8.35 -20.64 -7.67
C ASP A 204 -9.41 -21.76 -7.50
N TYR A 205 -9.21 -22.92 -8.14
CA TYR A 205 -10.04 -24.11 -7.98
C TYR A 205 -9.66 -24.94 -6.74
N LEU A 206 -8.42 -24.85 -6.26
CA LEU A 206 -7.94 -25.60 -5.11
C LEU A 206 -8.30 -24.89 -3.79
N ASP A 207 -8.55 -25.67 -2.75
CA ASP A 207 -8.69 -25.16 -1.38
C ASP A 207 -7.45 -25.52 -0.58
N GLY A 208 -6.52 -24.57 -0.43
CA GLY A 208 -5.27 -24.76 0.30
C GLY A 208 -4.35 -25.83 -0.33
N GLY A 209 -4.38 -25.93 -1.67
CA GLY A 209 -3.61 -26.90 -2.45
C GLY A 209 -4.25 -28.29 -2.55
N LYS A 210 -5.50 -28.48 -2.11
CA LYS A 210 -6.24 -29.75 -2.25
C LYS A 210 -7.42 -29.59 -3.21
N PRO A 211 -7.79 -30.64 -3.98
CA PRO A 211 -9.04 -30.62 -4.74
C PRO A 211 -10.22 -30.35 -3.79
N PRO A 212 -11.21 -29.55 -4.20
CA PRO A 212 -12.40 -29.30 -3.39
C PRO A 212 -13.09 -30.65 -3.07
N ALA A 213 -13.44 -30.83 -1.80
CA ALA A 213 -14.05 -32.04 -1.26
C ALA A 213 -15.48 -32.26 -1.78
#